data_AF-A0A2V8JML5-F1
#
_entry.id   AF-A0A2V8JML5-F1
#
_cell.length_a   1.000
_cell.length_b   1.000
_cell.length_c   1.000
_cell.angle_alpha   90.00
_cell.angle_beta   90.00
_cell.angle_gamma   90.00
#
_symmetry.space_group_name_H-M   'P 1'
#
loop_
_entity.id
_entity.type
_entity.pdbx_description
1 polymer ?
#
loop_
_entity_poly.entity_id
_entity_poly.type
_entity_poly.pdbx_seq_one_letter_code
_entity_poly.pdbx_strand_id
1 'polypeptide(L)' 'MFRLGLPELAVVLLIVFFLFGAKRLPEMGKGIGEGIRNFKKSIKGGDDSGEKEKHA' A
#
# COMPACT_ATOMS: atom_id res chain seq x y z
N MET A 1 -12.93 8.45 -27.00
CA MET A 1 -11.55 8.33 -26.51
C MET A 1 -11.60 8.24 -25.00
N PHE A 2 -11.30 7.07 -24.42
CA PHE A 2 -11.27 6.88 -22.97
C PHE A 2 -10.15 7.74 -22.38
N ARG A 3 -10.51 8.80 -21.66
CA ARG A 3 -9.57 9.53 -20.84
C ARG A 3 -9.46 8.69 -19.57
N LEU A 4 -8.28 8.17 -19.27
CA LEU A 4 -8.04 7.50 -17.98
C LEU A 4 -8.09 8.58 -16.89
N GLY A 5 -9.30 8.93 -16.48
CA GLY A 5 -9.56 9.85 -15.41
C GLY A 5 -9.68 9.11 -14.08
N LEU A 6 -9.70 9.91 -13.01
CA LEU A 6 -10.08 9.44 -11.68
C LEU A 6 -11.42 8.67 -11.65
N PRO A 7 -12.47 9.05 -12.41
CA PRO A 7 -13.75 8.33 -12.39
C PRO A 7 -13.64 6.89 -12.91
N GLU A 8 -12.95 6.67 -14.02
CA GLU A 8 -12.79 5.34 -14.61
C GLU A 8 -11.97 4.43 -13.69
N LEU A 9 -10.90 4.96 -13.08
CA LEU A 9 -10.10 4.21 -12.11
C LEU A 9 -10.91 3.82 -10.87
N ALA A 10 -11.80 4.70 -10.41
CA ALA A 10 -12.68 4.41 -9.28
C ALA A 10 -13.66 3.27 -9.61
N VAL A 11 -14.24 3.24 -10.82
CA VAL A 11 -15.12 2.14 -11.27
C VAL A 11 -14.36 0.81 -11.32
N VAL A 12 -13.14 0.81 -11.87
CA VAL A 12 -12.29 -0.39 -11.91
C VAL A 12 -11.95 -0.87 -10.49
N LEU A 13 -11.56 0.04 -9.60
CA LEU A 13 -11.29 -0.27 -8.18
C LEU A 13 -12.51 -0.88 -7.50
N LEU A 14 -13.71 -0.36 -7.79
CA LEU A 14 -14.95 -0.85 -7.22
C LEU A 14 -15.24 -2.29 -7.69
N ILE A 15 -15.05 -2.60 -8.98
CA ILE A 15 -15.18 -3.96 -9.51
C ILE A 15 -14.18 -4.90 -8.85
N VAL A 16 -12.91 -4.52 -8.78
CA VAL A 16 -11.85 -5.30 -8.11
C VAL A 16 -12.21 -5.52 -6.64
N PHE A 17 -12.72 -4.51 -5.96
CA PHE A 17 -13.15 -4.59 -4.57
C PHE A 17 -14.33 -5.57 -4.37
N PHE A 18 -15.27 -5.65 -5.32
CA PHE A 18 -16.35 -6.65 -5.28
C PHE A 18 -15.82 -8.07 -5.50
N LEU A 19 -14.85 -8.27 -6.39
CA LEU A 19 -14.28 -9.59 -6.68
C LEU A 19 -13.40 -10.12 -5.54
N PHE A 20 -12.50 -9.29 -5.02
CA PHE A 20 -11.56 -9.67 -3.97
C PHE A 20 -12.12 -9.46 -2.56
N GLY A 21 -13.13 -8.60 -2.42
CA GLY A 21 -13.73 -8.22 -1.15
C GLY A 21 -12.93 -7.15 -0.40
N ALA A 22 -13.64 -6.41 0.46
CA ALA A 22 -13.10 -5.31 1.26
C ALA A 22 -11.91 -5.68 2.15
N LYS A 23 -11.82 -6.95 2.54
CA LYS A 23 -10.85 -7.45 3.51
C LYS A 23 -9.52 -7.85 2.85
N ARG A 24 -9.53 -8.31 1.59
CA ARG A 24 -8.32 -8.84 0.94
C ARG A 24 -7.40 -7.76 0.38
N LEU A 25 -7.96 -6.65 -0.08
CA LEU A 25 -7.18 -5.52 -0.57
C LEU A 25 -6.21 -4.94 0.50
N PRO A 26 -6.65 -4.65 1.75
CA PRO A 26 -5.73 -4.21 2.80
C PRO A 26 -4.82 -5.32 3.32
N GLU A 27 -5.26 -6.58 3.32
CA GLU A 27 -4.45 -7.74 3.72
C GLU A 27 -3.24 -7.92 2.78
N MET A 28 -3.46 -7.86 1.48
CA MET A 28 -2.40 -7.87 0.46
C MET A 28 -1.52 -6.61 0.55
N GLY A 29 -2.14 -5.45 0.77
CA GLY A 29 -1.43 -4.17 0.93
C GLY A 29 -0.48 -4.15 2.13
N LYS A 30 -0.84 -4.78 3.25
CA LYS A 30 0.05 -4.92 4.43
C LYS A 30 1.31 -5.71 4.10
N GLY A 31 1.16 -6.88 3.46
CA GLY A 31 2.31 -7.72 3.07
C GLY A 31 3.23 -7.04 2.06
N ILE A 32 2.66 -6.37 1.04
CA ILE A 32 3.42 -5.59 0.06
C ILE A 32 4.10 -4.39 0.75
N GLY A 33 3.41 -3.69 1.64
CA GLY A 33 3.93 -2.54 2.37
C GLY A 33 5.11 -2.89 3.28
N GLU A 34 5.03 -4.00 4.00
CA GLU A 34 6.13 -4.53 4.80
C GLU A 34 7.33 -4.94 3.94
N GLY A 35 7.08 -5.61 2.81
CA GLY A 35 8.10 -5.96 1.83
C GLY A 35 8.83 -4.74 1.27
N ILE A 36 8.08 -3.71 0.83
CA ILE A 36 8.65 -2.44 0.35
C ILE A 36 9.40 -1.72 1.47
N ARG A 37 8.88 -1.71 2.70
CA ARG A 37 9.54 -1.08 3.86
C ARG A 37 10.87 -1.75 4.16
N ASN A 38 10.93 -3.08 4.16
CA ASN A 38 12.16 -3.84 4.39
C ASN A 38 13.14 -3.67 3.23
N PHE A 39 12.65 -3.74 1.99
CA PHE A 39 13.46 -3.49 0.80
C PHE A 39 14.09 -2.08 0.81
N LYS A 40 13.31 -1.06 1.17
CA LYS A 40 13.80 0.32 1.33
C LYS A 40 14.82 0.44 2.46
N LYS A 41 14.62 -0.24 3.61
CA LYS A 41 15.59 -0.27 4.71
C LYS A 41 16.91 -0.92 4.30
N SER A 42 16.87 -2.02 3.55
CA SER A 42 18.07 -2.71 3.07
C SER A 42 18.83 -1.89 2.03
N ILE A 43 18.12 -1.21 1.11
CA ILE A 43 18.76 -0.35 0.09
C ILE A 43 19.31 0.95 0.68
N LYS A 44 18.64 1.54 1.67
CA LYS A 44 19.10 2.80 2.29
C LYS A 44 20.31 2.61 3.21
N GLY A 45 20.74 1.37 3.48
CA GLY A 45 21.94 1.09 4.26
C GLY A 45 21.82 1.54 5.72
N GLY A 46 21.19 0.71 6.56
CA GLY A 46 21.55 0.56 7.97
C GLY A 46 21.32 1.72 8.96
N ASP A 47 21.07 2.97 8.56
CA ASP A 47 21.01 4.08 9.52
C ASP A 47 19.95 5.15 9.17
N ASP A 48 18.71 4.85 9.55
CA ASP A 48 17.76 5.91 9.89
C ASP A 48 16.81 5.36 10.96
N SER A 49 17.38 5.23 12.15
CA SER A 49 16.69 5.11 13.42
C SER A 49 15.86 6.37 13.66
N GLY A 50 14.73 6.47 12.98
CA GLY A 50 13.68 7.44 13.27
C GLY A 50 12.89 7.01 14.50
N GLU A 51 13.49 7.26 15.66
CA GLU A 51 12.89 7.35 17.00
C GLU A 51 11.45 7.91 16.94
N LYS A 52 10.43 7.07 17.18
CA LYS A 52 9.11 7.44 17.72
C LYS A 52 8.55 6.31 18.58
N GLU A 53 9.30 5.96 19.62
CA GLU A 53 8.76 5.42 20.86
C GLU A 53 8.92 6.50 21.92
N LYS A 54 7.81 7.16 22.30
CA LYS A 54 7.49 7.77 23.61
C LYS A 54 5.94 7.91 23.60
N HIS A 55 5.07 7.02 24.08
CA HIS A 55 4.88 6.51 25.46
C HIS A 55 5.47 7.50 26.48
N ALA A 56 4.66 8.44 26.98
CA ALA A 56 3.78 8.26 28.15
C ALA A 56 4.61 8.01 29.42
#